data_AF-A0A7X7J834-F1
#
_entry.id   AF-A0A7X7J834-F1
#
_cell.length_a   1.000
_cell.length_b   1.000
_cell.length_c   1.000
_cell.angle_alpha   90.00
_cell.angle_beta   90.00
_cell.angle_gamma   90.00
#
_symmetry.space_group_name_H-M   'P 1'
#
loop_
_entity.id
_entity.type
_entity.pdbx_description
1 polymer ?
#
loop_
_entity_poly.entity_id
_entity_poly.type
_entity_poly.pdbx_seq_one_letter_code
_entity_poly.pdbx_strand_id
1 'polypeptide(L)' 'MPVLAGALLLIGIAATVLSGCKTARRESDLPWNQRQTWEGAPALPAGFGSH' A
#
# COMPACT_ATOMS: atom_id res chain seq x y z
N MET A 1 18.24 33.98 12.56
CA MET A 1 17.17 33.27 11.84
C MET A 1 17.13 31.73 12.05
N PRO A 2 17.54 31.14 13.20
CA PRO A 2 17.46 29.69 13.38
C PRO A 2 16.07 29.19 13.79
N VAL A 3 15.29 30.05 14.46
CA VAL A 3 13.94 29.71 14.98
C VAL A 3 12.95 29.43 13.85
N LEU A 4 13.02 30.20 12.76
CA LEU A 4 12.15 30.02 11.59
C LEU A 4 12.45 28.70 10.86
N ALA A 5 13.73 28.35 10.72
CA ALA A 5 14.16 27.11 10.09
C ALA A 5 13.75 25.88 10.92
N GLY A 6 13.88 25.96 12.24
CA GLY A 6 13.41 24.90 13.15
C GLY A 6 11.89 24.71 13.09
N ALA A 7 11.13 25.80 13.02
CA ALA A 7 9.67 25.73 12.89
C ALA A 7 9.23 25.05 11.58
N LEU A 8 9.87 25.38 10.45
CA LEU A 8 9.56 24.78 9.15
C LEU A 8 9.89 23.28 9.11
N LEU A 9 10.99 22.86 9.72
CA LEU A 9 11.37 21.44 9.84
C LEU A 9 10.30 20.66 10.63
N LEU A 10 9.86 21.19 11.76
CA LEU A 10 8.85 20.54 12.62
C LEU A 10 7.50 20.42 11.92
N ILE A 11 7.09 21.45 11.16
CA ILE A 11 5.85 21.42 10.37
C ILE A 11 5.93 20.35 9.28
N GLY A 12 7.07 20.23 8.59
CA GLY A 12 7.28 19.19 7.58
C GLY A 12 7.18 17.77 8.14
N ILE A 13 7.79 17.51 9.30
CA ILE A 13 7.73 16.21 9.97
C ILE A 13 6.30 15.89 10.44
N ALA A 14 5.58 16.88 10.99
CA ALA A 14 4.19 16.68 11.40
C ALA A 14 3.29 16.29 10.22
N ALA A 15 3.47 16.91 9.05
CA ALA A 15 2.69 16.63 7.85
C ALA A 15 2.93 15.21 7.30
N THR A 16 4.16 14.70 7.34
CA THR A 16 4.48 13.35 6.85
C THR A 16 3.95 12.26 7.79
N VAL A 17 4.03 12.47 9.10
CA VAL A 17 3.47 11.55 10.11
C VAL A 17 1.94 11.47 9.99
N LEU A 18 1.26 12.59 9.84
CA LEU A 18 -0.20 12.63 9.65
C LEU A 18 -0.65 11.95 8.35
N SER A 19 0.14 12.07 7.27
CA SER A 19 -0.15 11.41 6.00
C SER A 19 0.07 9.89 6.08
N GLY A 20 1.12 9.44 6.79
CA GLY A 20 1.42 8.03 7.04
C GLY A 20 0.36 7.29 7.88
N CYS A 21 -0.32 7.98 8.81
CA CYS A 21 -1.43 7.39 9.56
C CYS A 21 -2.65 7.03 8.68
N LYS A 22 -2.83 7.67 7.52
CA LYS A 22 -3.91 7.35 6.57
C LYS A 22 -3.62 6.13 5.70
N THR A 23 -2.36 5.71 5.59
CA THR A 23 -1.93 4.60 4.74
C THR A 23 -1.80 3.26 5.49
N ALA A 24 -1.84 3.28 6.82
CA ALA A 24 -1.50 2.13 7.66
C ALA A 24 -2.59 1.05 7.79
N ARG A 25 -3.81 1.28 7.26
CA ARG A 25 -4.90 0.29 7.32
C ARG A 25 -5.38 -0.06 5.91
N ARG A 26 -4.60 -0.89 5.22
CA ARG A 26 -5.09 -1.69 4.09
C ARG A 26 -5.31 -3.11 4.58
N GLU A 27 -6.24 -3.27 5.52
CA GLU A 27 -6.88 -4.57 5.68
C GLU A 27 -7.68 -4.79 4.39
N SER A 28 -7.57 -5.96 3.78
CA SER A 28 -8.37 -6.27 2.61
C SER A 28 -9.84 -6.38 3.04
N ASP A 29 -10.67 -5.37 2.75
CA ASP A 29 -12.12 -5.38 3.03
C ASP A 29 -12.88 -6.44 2.20
N LEU A 30 -12.19 -7.12 1.29
CA LEU A 30 -12.76 -8.13 0.43
C LEU A 30 -12.98 -9.43 1.22
N PRO A 31 -14.19 -10.02 1.17
CA PRO A 31 -14.45 -11.34 1.73
C PRO A 31 -13.50 -12.41 1.20
N TRP A 32 -13.15 -13.39 2.03
CA TRP A 32 -12.28 -14.51 1.63
C TRP A 32 -12.82 -15.31 0.43
N ASN A 33 -14.13 -15.26 0.20
CA ASN A 33 -14.84 -15.98 -0.86
C ASN A 33 -15.18 -15.11 -2.07
N GLN A 34 -14.55 -13.95 -2.23
CA GLN A 34 -14.79 -13.12 -3.39
C GLN A 34 -14.13 -13.74 -4.64
N ARG A 35 -14.90 -13.89 -5.73
CA ARG A 35 -14.39 -14.46 -6.98
C ARG A 35 -13.25 -13.64 -7.54
N GLN A 36 -12.10 -14.26 -7.72
CA GLN A 36 -10.96 -13.64 -8.34
C GLN A 36 -11.02 -13.74 -9.86
N THR A 37 -10.47 -12.76 -10.55
CA THR A 37 -10.45 -12.71 -12.03
C THR A 37 -9.67 -13.88 -12.64
N TRP A 38 -8.75 -14.49 -11.90
CA TRP A 38 -8.00 -15.67 -12.32
C TRP A 38 -8.78 -16.98 -12.20
N GLU A 39 -9.88 -17.04 -11.45
CA GLU A 39 -10.70 -18.27 -11.30
C GLU A 39 -11.37 -18.70 -12.60
N GLY A 40 -11.58 -17.76 -13.54
CA GLY A 40 -12.07 -18.03 -14.89
C GLY A 40 -10.97 -18.04 -15.95
N ALA A 41 -9.72 -17.80 -15.56
CA ALA A 41 -8.61 -17.82 -16.50
C ALA A 41 -8.36 -19.27 -16.94
N PRO A 42 -8.10 -19.51 -18.24
CA PRO A 42 -7.64 -20.82 -18.67
C PRO A 42 -6.39 -21.19 -17.88
N ALA A 43 -6.31 -22.44 -17.42
CA ALA A 43 -5.13 -22.94 -16.75
C ALA A 43 -3.89 -22.62 -17.61
N LEU A 44 -2.81 -22.18 -16.97
CA LEU A 44 -1.56 -21.90 -17.66
C LEU A 44 -1.22 -23.13 -18.53
N PRO A 45 -0.87 -22.93 -19.81
CA PRO A 45 -0.48 -24.06 -20.66
C PRO A 45 0.66 -24.81 -19.96
N ALA A 46 0.62 -26.13 -20.02
CA ALA A 46 1.42 -27.11 -19.24
C ALA A 46 2.96 -27.04 -19.42
N GLY A 47 3.54 -25.90 -19.79
CA GLY A 47 4.95 -25.68 -20.06
C GLY A 47 5.64 -24.58 -19.24
N PHE A 48 4.97 -23.95 -18.26
CA PHE A 48 5.57 -22.92 -17.39
C PHE A 48 6.11 -23.45 -16.05
N GLY A 49 6.22 -24.78 -15.89
CA GLY A 49 6.61 -25.43 -14.64
C GLY A 49 7.71 -26.49 -14.75
N SER A 50 8.50 -26.48 -15.83
CA SER A 50 9.67 -27.37 -15.97
C SER A 50 10.95 -26.63 -15.60
N HIS A 51 11.22 -26.50 -14.30
CA HIS A 51 12.54 -26.23 -13.74
C HIS A 51 12.73 -27.08 -12.48
#